data_AF-A0A935PQH2-F1
#
_entry.id   AF-A0A935PQH2-F1
#
_cell.length_a   1.000
_cell.length_b   1.000
_cell.length_c   1.000
_cell.angle_alpha   90.00
_cell.angle_beta   90.00
_cell.angle_gamma   90.00
#
_symmetry.space_group_name_H-M   'P 1'
#
loop_
_entity.id
_entity.type
_entity.pdbx_description
1 polymer ?
#
loop_
_entity_poly.entity_id
_entity_poly.type
_entity_poly.pdbx_seq_one_letter_code
_entity_poly.pdbx_strand_id
1 'polypeptide(L)'
;MRTDPSFRVKLVEWREDSAVLDALRHEVFVVGQGVPEALERDGRDPECMHVLALSATGEPIGTGRLLPDGRIGRMAVIEPWRGRGVGAAMLVALMGEARRRGFAQTHLHAQTHARDFYARHGYVVEGDEYLEAGIPHVVMRAKL
;
A
#
# COMPACT_ATOMS: atom_id res chain seq x y z
N MET A 1 -11.45 26.67 11.18
CA MET A 1 -10.54 26.80 10.03
C MET A 1 -10.25 25.40 9.53
N ARG A 2 -10.83 24.98 8.41
CA ARG A 2 -10.50 23.67 7.81
C ARG A 2 -9.16 23.86 7.11
N THR A 3 -8.08 23.33 7.69
CA THR A 3 -6.80 23.23 7.01
C THR A 3 -7.01 22.33 5.80
N ASP A 4 -6.78 22.83 4.58
CA ASP A 4 -6.73 21.97 3.41
C ASP A 4 -5.76 20.83 3.69
N PRO A 5 -6.12 19.59 3.34
CA PRO A 5 -5.23 18.46 3.58
C PRO A 5 -3.94 18.69 2.77
N SER A 6 -2.79 18.48 3.41
CA SER A 6 -1.46 18.67 2.81
C SER A 6 -1.17 17.71 1.65
N PHE A 7 -2.07 16.76 1.40
CA PHE A 7 -2.02 15.79 0.32
C PHE A 7 -3.44 15.34 -0.08
N ARG A 8 -3.55 14.68 -1.22
CA ARG A 8 -4.76 14.00 -1.70
C ARG A 8 -4.44 12.57 -2.13
N VAL A 9 -5.45 11.71 -2.16
CA VAL A 9 -5.33 10.31 -2.57
C VAL A 9 -6.34 10.05 -3.69
N LYS A 10 -5.93 9.37 -4.75
CA LYS A 10 -6.80 8.93 -5.85
C LYS A 10 -6.56 7.45 -6.19
N LEU A 11 -7.61 6.74 -6.60
CA LEU A 11 -7.47 5.44 -7.25
C LEU A 11 -7.00 5.67 -8.69
N VAL A 12 -6.11 4.81 -9.16
CA VAL A 12 -5.51 4.91 -10.50
C VAL A 12 -5.38 3.53 -11.15
N GLU A 13 -5.30 3.53 -12.48
CA GLU A 13 -5.11 2.34 -13.30
C GLU A 13 -3.63 2.17 -13.65
N TRP A 14 -3.16 0.93 -13.67
CA TRP A 14 -1.74 0.65 -13.96
C TRP A 14 -1.28 1.21 -15.31
N ARG A 15 -2.11 1.08 -16.35
CA ARG A 15 -1.76 1.48 -17.73
C ARG A 15 -1.42 2.96 -17.88
N GLU A 16 -1.93 3.81 -17.00
CA GLU A 16 -1.80 5.27 -17.06
C GLU A 16 -0.70 5.78 -16.12
N ASP A 17 -0.55 5.17 -14.94
CA ASP A 17 0.31 5.69 -13.87
C ASP A 17 1.52 4.78 -13.55
N SER A 18 1.74 3.66 -14.26
CA SER A 18 2.77 2.64 -13.95
C SER A 18 4.16 3.22 -13.64
N ALA A 19 4.65 4.14 -14.48
CA ALA A 19 5.98 4.73 -14.30
C ALA A 19 6.12 5.47 -12.94
N VAL A 20 5.06 6.17 -12.50
CA VAL A 20 5.06 6.89 -11.22
C VAL A 20 4.93 5.92 -10.06
N LEU A 21 4.08 4.90 -10.19
CA LEU A 21 3.89 3.87 -9.17
C LEU A 21 5.19 3.08 -8.96
N ASP A 22 5.86 2.69 -10.05
CA ASP A 22 7.15 1.99 -10.01
C ASP A 22 8.26 2.83 -9.40
N ALA A 23 8.35 4.12 -9.75
CA ALA A 23 9.36 5.01 -9.16
C ALA A 23 9.23 5.09 -7.63
N LEU A 24 7.99 5.25 -7.13
CA LEU A 24 7.72 5.28 -5.68
C LEU A 24 8.09 3.94 -5.00
N ARG A 25 7.74 2.81 -5.63
CA ARG A 25 8.04 1.46 -5.11
C ARG A 25 9.54 1.19 -5.13
N HIS A 26 10.23 1.59 -6.19
CA HIS A 26 11.68 1.43 -6.31
C HIS A 26 12.42 2.18 -5.20
N GLU A 27 12.07 3.45 -4.98
CA GLU A 27 12.67 4.26 -3.92
C GLU A 27 12.46 3.63 -2.53
N VAL A 28 11.24 3.17 -2.23
CA VAL A 28 10.92 2.65 -0.90
C VAL A 28 11.44 1.23 -0.69
N PHE A 29 11.21 0.31 -1.63
CA PHE A 29 11.51 -1.11 -1.46
C PHE A 29 12.90 -1.49 -1.94
N VAL A 30 13.30 -1.07 -3.14
CA VAL A 30 14.59 -1.47 -3.72
C VAL A 30 15.72 -0.68 -3.08
N VAL A 31 15.65 0.65 -3.12
CA VAL A 31 16.67 1.53 -2.54
C VAL A 31 16.56 1.54 -1.01
N GLY A 32 15.36 1.78 -0.48
CA GLY A 32 15.16 1.96 0.96
C GLY A 32 15.22 0.69 1.80
N GLN A 33 14.80 -0.47 1.28
CA GLN A 33 14.74 -1.73 2.03
C GLN A 33 15.65 -2.83 1.47
N GLY A 34 16.32 -2.60 0.34
CA GLY A 34 17.20 -3.60 -0.28
C GLY A 34 16.45 -4.79 -0.91
N VAL A 35 15.15 -4.65 -1.21
CA VAL A 35 14.38 -5.69 -1.90
C VAL A 35 14.91 -5.85 -3.33
N PRO A 36 15.28 -7.06 -3.77
CA PRO A 36 15.70 -7.28 -5.16
C PRO A 36 14.60 -6.85 -6.15
N GLU A 37 14.96 -6.09 -7.19
CA GLU A 37 14.00 -5.56 -8.18
C GLU A 37 13.15 -6.67 -8.83
N ALA A 38 13.75 -7.84 -9.08
CA ALA A 38 13.06 -9.00 -9.64
C ALA A 38 11.98 -9.58 -8.72
N LEU A 39 12.10 -9.42 -7.39
CA LEU A 39 11.07 -9.84 -6.43
C LEU A 39 9.97 -8.79 -6.28
N GLU A 40 10.30 -7.52 -6.54
CA GLU A 40 9.34 -6.45 -6.42
C GLU A 40 8.30 -6.45 -7.56
N ARG A 41 8.75 -6.75 -8.79
CA ARG A 41 7.90 -6.92 -9.97
C ARG A 41 7.38 -8.35 -10.10
N ASP A 42 6.18 -8.59 -9.56
CA ASP A 42 5.53 -9.92 -9.58
C ASP A 42 4.64 -10.18 -10.81
N GLY A 43 4.59 -9.22 -11.75
CA GLY A 43 3.80 -9.33 -12.99
C GLY A 43 2.29 -9.17 -12.82
N ARG A 44 1.78 -8.97 -11.59
CA ARG A 44 0.33 -8.84 -11.32
C ARG A 44 -0.19 -7.41 -11.39
N ASP A 45 0.69 -6.43 -11.50
CA ASP A 45 0.33 -5.01 -11.46
C ASP A 45 -0.76 -4.59 -12.48
N PRO A 46 -0.78 -5.11 -13.73
CA PRO A 46 -1.84 -4.80 -14.69
C PRO A 46 -3.25 -5.26 -14.28
N GLU A 47 -3.36 -6.20 -13.35
CA GLU A 47 -4.64 -6.75 -12.87
C GLU A 47 -5.17 -6.02 -11.63
N CYS A 48 -4.35 -5.15 -11.04
CA CYS A 48 -4.64 -4.52 -9.74
C CYS A 48 -5.29 -3.15 -9.90
N MET A 49 -6.10 -2.75 -8.92
CA MET A 49 -6.30 -1.33 -8.68
C MET A 49 -5.14 -0.76 -7.90
N HIS A 50 -4.74 0.45 -8.24
CA HIS A 50 -3.69 1.15 -7.54
C HIS A 50 -4.25 2.39 -6.86
N VAL A 51 -3.52 2.86 -5.86
CA VAL A 51 -3.78 4.13 -5.21
C VAL A 51 -2.53 4.99 -5.33
N LEU A 52 -2.72 6.29 -5.62
CA LEU A 52 -1.65 7.27 -5.69
C LEU A 52 -1.94 8.42 -4.74
N ALA A 53 -1.00 8.68 -3.83
CA ALA A 53 -1.00 9.87 -2.99
C ALA A 53 -0.16 10.97 -3.65
N LEU A 54 -0.72 12.17 -3.68
CA LEU A 54 -0.09 13.38 -4.24
C LEU A 54 -0.04 14.47 -3.16
N SER A 55 1.09 15.17 -3.04
CA SER A 55 1.19 16.38 -2.21
C SER A 55 0.26 17.50 -2.71
N ALA A 56 0.13 18.56 -1.94
CA ALA A 56 -0.58 19.77 -2.36
C ALA A 56 -0.02 20.37 -3.67
N THR A 57 1.28 20.22 -3.94
CA THR A 57 1.93 20.68 -5.18
C THR A 57 1.81 19.70 -6.34
N GLY A 58 1.19 18.53 -6.12
CA GLY A 58 1.01 17.49 -7.15
C GLY A 58 2.17 16.49 -7.26
N GLU A 59 3.13 16.54 -6.35
CA GLU A 59 4.23 15.57 -6.29
C GLU A 59 3.72 14.19 -5.85
N PRO A 60 4.12 13.08 -6.49
CA PRO A 60 3.88 11.73 -6.01
C PRO A 60 4.59 11.45 -4.69
N ILE A 61 3.83 11.01 -3.68
CA ILE A 61 4.37 10.80 -2.31
C ILE A 61 4.08 9.41 -1.73
N GLY A 62 3.24 8.62 -2.39
CA GLY A 62 2.98 7.26 -1.95
C GLY A 62 2.07 6.49 -2.90
N THR A 63 2.15 5.16 -2.81
CA THR A 63 1.37 4.24 -3.61
C THR A 63 0.98 2.98 -2.82
N GLY A 64 0.07 2.20 -3.39
CA GLY A 64 -0.36 0.89 -2.91
C GLY A 64 -1.24 0.23 -3.97
N ARG A 65 -1.53 -1.06 -3.79
CA ARG A 65 -2.42 -1.78 -4.71
C ARG A 65 -3.39 -2.71 -4.00
N LEU A 66 -4.52 -2.94 -4.64
CA LEU A 66 -5.52 -3.94 -4.33
C LEU A 66 -5.54 -4.98 -5.46
N LEU A 67 -5.24 -6.21 -5.13
CA LEU A 67 -5.25 -7.34 -6.06
C LEU A 67 -6.67 -7.89 -6.27
N PRO A 68 -6.93 -8.62 -7.37
CA PRO A 68 -8.24 -9.24 -7.66
C PRO A 68 -8.75 -10.24 -6.62
N ASP A 69 -7.89 -10.71 -5.72
CA ASP A 69 -8.23 -11.63 -4.61
C ASP A 69 -8.53 -10.89 -3.29
N GLY A 70 -8.58 -9.55 -3.32
CA GLY A 70 -8.82 -8.73 -2.13
C GLY A 70 -7.57 -8.51 -1.26
N ARG A 71 -6.38 -8.91 -1.72
CA ARG A 71 -5.12 -8.62 -1.04
C ARG A 71 -4.70 -7.17 -1.25
N ILE A 72 -4.36 -6.48 -0.17
CA ILE A 72 -3.71 -5.16 -0.22
C ILE A 72 -2.20 -5.35 -0.08
N GLY A 73 -1.42 -4.64 -0.88
CA GLY A 73 0.04 -4.75 -0.87
C GLY A 73 0.73 -3.58 -1.56
N ARG A 74 2.06 -3.66 -1.66
CA ARG A 74 2.93 -2.62 -2.25
C ARG A 74 2.68 -1.22 -1.68
N MET A 75 2.28 -1.16 -0.41
CA MET A 75 2.06 0.09 0.32
C MET A 75 3.41 0.78 0.56
N ALA A 76 3.63 1.90 -0.12
CA ALA A 76 4.89 2.64 -0.10
C ALA A 76 4.62 4.14 0.12
N VAL A 77 5.32 4.74 1.08
CA VAL A 77 5.31 6.19 1.31
C VAL A 77 6.76 6.64 1.42
N ILE A 78 7.13 7.67 0.66
CA ILE A 78 8.49 8.22 0.69
C ILE A 78 8.80 8.80 2.08
N GLU A 79 10.05 8.70 2.50
CA GLU A 79 10.47 8.99 3.87
C GLU A 79 9.99 10.35 4.42
N PRO A 80 10.09 11.48 3.67
CA PRO A 80 9.65 12.78 4.16
C PRO A 80 8.16 12.86 4.52
N TRP A 81 7.32 11.98 3.95
CA TRP A 81 5.87 11.98 4.11
C TRP A 81 5.35 10.90 5.07
N ARG A 82 6.23 10.07 5.63
CA ARG A 82 5.88 9.09 6.67
C ARG A 82 5.42 9.78 7.95
N GLY A 83 4.56 9.12 8.72
CA GLY A 83 4.01 9.67 9.98
C GLY A 83 2.98 10.80 9.82
N ARG A 84 2.64 11.19 8.58
CA ARG A 84 1.68 12.28 8.28
C ARG A 84 0.27 11.81 7.91
N GLY A 85 -0.04 10.53 8.12
CA GLY A 85 -1.34 9.93 7.79
C GLY A 85 -1.52 9.51 6.32
N VAL A 86 -0.52 9.69 5.45
CA VAL A 86 -0.59 9.33 4.01
C VAL A 86 -0.91 7.84 3.82
N GLY A 87 -0.16 6.96 4.50
CA GLY A 87 -0.37 5.51 4.42
C GLY A 87 -1.78 5.09 4.88
N ALA A 88 -2.30 5.71 5.93
CA ALA A 88 -3.64 5.45 6.45
C ALA A 88 -4.72 5.85 5.42
N ALA A 89 -4.59 7.04 4.81
CA ALA A 89 -5.51 7.50 3.79
C ALA A 89 -5.51 6.59 2.54
N MET A 90 -4.34 6.12 2.11
CA MET A 90 -4.22 5.15 1.01
C MET A 90 -4.87 3.81 1.37
N LEU A 91 -4.61 3.27 2.57
CA LEU A 91 -5.20 2.02 3.02
C LEU A 91 -6.73 2.10 3.06
N VAL A 92 -7.28 3.19 3.61
CA VAL A 92 -8.73 3.42 3.66
C VAL A 92 -9.33 3.48 2.25
N ALA A 93 -8.66 4.15 1.29
CA ALA A 93 -9.11 4.20 -0.09
C ALA A 93 -9.17 2.81 -0.73
N LEU A 94 -8.14 1.98 -0.53
CA LEU A 94 -8.10 0.60 -1.04
C LEU A 94 -9.14 -0.30 -0.37
N MET A 95 -9.35 -0.18 0.94
CA MET A 95 -10.42 -0.89 1.65
C MET A 95 -11.81 -0.46 1.15
N GLY A 96 -12.00 0.83 0.84
CA GLY A 96 -13.22 1.35 0.22
C GLY A 96 -13.47 0.75 -1.17
N GLU A 97 -12.42 0.66 -1.99
CA GLU A 97 -12.50 0.01 -3.30
C GLU A 97 -12.81 -1.49 -3.18
N ALA A 98 -12.21 -2.18 -2.21
CA ALA A 98 -12.51 -3.59 -1.94
C ALA A 98 -13.99 -3.78 -1.55
N ARG A 99 -14.56 -2.93 -0.69
CA ARG A 99 -15.99 -2.94 -0.38
C ARG A 99 -16.84 -2.75 -1.62
N ARG A 100 -16.48 -1.77 -2.47
CA ARG A 100 -17.20 -1.47 -3.71
C ARG A 100 -17.20 -2.66 -4.68
N ARG A 101 -16.13 -3.45 -4.67
CA ARG A 101 -16.00 -4.72 -5.45
C ARG A 101 -16.71 -5.92 -4.81
N GLY A 102 -17.34 -5.75 -3.65
CA GLY A 102 -18.10 -6.81 -2.97
C GLY A 102 -17.26 -7.72 -2.08
N PHE A 103 -16.01 -7.38 -1.76
CA PHE A 103 -15.24 -8.14 -0.78
C PHE A 103 -15.81 -7.94 0.63
N ALA A 104 -16.00 -9.04 1.36
CA ALA A 104 -16.38 -9.01 2.78
C ALA A 104 -15.18 -8.79 3.72
N GLN A 105 -13.96 -8.99 3.21
CA GLN A 105 -12.72 -8.85 3.94
C GLN A 105 -11.56 -8.54 2.99
N THR A 106 -10.51 -7.93 3.52
CA THR A 106 -9.20 -7.81 2.88
C THR A 106 -8.15 -8.54 3.70
N HIS A 107 -7.06 -8.91 3.04
CA HIS A 107 -5.89 -9.46 3.71
C HIS A 107 -4.62 -8.82 3.18
N LEU A 108 -3.51 -9.00 3.89
CA LEU A 108 -2.22 -8.48 3.50
C LEU A 108 -1.10 -9.29 4.13
N HIS A 109 0.09 -9.16 3.55
CA HIS A 109 1.34 -9.65 4.12
C HIS A 109 2.04 -8.42 4.70
N ALA A 110 1.93 -8.22 6.01
CA ALA A 110 2.55 -7.07 6.67
C ALA A 110 4.00 -7.40 7.01
N GLN A 111 4.92 -6.50 6.65
CA GLN A 111 6.23 -6.47 7.33
C GLN A 111 5.97 -6.31 8.84
N THR A 112 6.65 -7.06 9.68
CA THR A 112 6.31 -7.18 11.12
C THR A 112 6.35 -5.84 11.85
N HIS A 113 7.25 -4.93 11.46
CA HIS A 113 7.31 -3.57 12.01
C HIS A 113 6.09 -2.69 11.65
N ALA A 114 5.36 -3.03 10.59
CA ALA A 114 4.13 -2.35 10.16
C ALA A 114 2.86 -2.95 10.77
N ARG A 115 2.97 -4.02 11.58
CA ARG A 115 1.83 -4.70 12.21
C ARG A 115 0.92 -3.74 12.97
N ASP A 116 1.49 -2.89 13.81
CA ASP A 116 0.72 -1.96 14.65
C ASP A 116 0.02 -0.88 13.81
N PHE A 117 0.59 -0.52 12.65
CA PHE A 117 -0.08 0.37 11.70
C PHE A 117 -1.35 -0.28 11.15
N TYR A 118 -1.29 -1.53 10.69
CA TYR A 118 -2.44 -2.25 10.18
C TYR A 118 -3.46 -2.61 11.27
N ALA A 119 -3.00 -2.94 12.48
CA ALA A 119 -3.86 -3.24 13.62
C ALA A 119 -4.82 -2.09 13.98
N ARG A 120 -4.33 -0.84 13.89
CA ARG A 120 -5.18 0.37 14.08
C ARG A 120 -6.30 0.52 13.04
N HIS A 121 -6.21 -0.20 11.93
CA HIS A 121 -7.21 -0.22 10.86
C HIS A 121 -8.06 -1.51 10.87
N GLY A 122 -8.06 -2.25 11.97
CA GLY A 122 -8.90 -3.44 12.16
C GLY A 122 -8.31 -4.73 11.61
N TYR A 123 -7.04 -4.73 11.20
CA TYR A 123 -6.35 -5.96 10.81
C TYR A 123 -5.91 -6.76 12.04
N VAL A 124 -6.11 -8.08 11.99
CA VAL A 124 -5.68 -9.03 13.01
C VAL A 124 -4.69 -10.01 12.39
N VAL A 125 -3.63 -10.36 13.13
CA VAL A 125 -2.63 -11.34 12.69
C VAL A 125 -3.27 -12.71 12.52
N GLU A 126 -2.91 -13.40 11.44
CA GLU A 126 -3.30 -14.78 11.14
C GLU A 126 -2.03 -15.61 10.90
N GLY A 127 -1.83 -16.64 11.71
CA GLY A 127 -0.68 -17.54 11.60
C GLY A 127 0.63 -16.97 12.16
N ASP A 128 1.72 -17.64 11.80
CA ASP A 128 3.07 -17.37 12.31
C ASP A 128 3.85 -16.39 11.42
N GLU A 129 4.93 -15.84 11.96
CA GLU A 129 5.88 -15.03 11.21
C GLU A 129 6.66 -15.88 10.20
N TYR A 130 6.91 -15.32 9.01
CA TYR A 130 7.71 -15.94 7.96
C TYR A 130 8.57 -14.90 7.23
N LEU A 131 9.57 -15.35 6.46
CA LEU A 131 10.41 -14.46 5.67
C LEU A 131 9.90 -14.33 4.24
N GLU A 132 9.80 -13.10 3.74
CA GLU A 132 9.52 -12.77 2.34
C GLU A 132 10.56 -11.74 1.88
N ALA A 133 11.32 -12.05 0.81
CA ALA A 133 12.47 -11.25 0.36
C ALA A 133 13.50 -10.93 1.46
N GLY A 134 13.68 -11.84 2.43
CA GLY A 134 14.59 -11.65 3.56
C GLY A 134 14.05 -10.74 4.68
N ILE A 135 12.81 -10.28 4.58
CA ILE A 135 12.16 -9.41 5.56
C ILE A 135 11.10 -10.22 6.33
N PRO A 136 11.03 -10.11 7.67
CA PRO A 136 9.98 -10.74 8.47
C PRO A 136 8.58 -10.18 8.16
N HIS A 137 7.64 -11.08 7.89
CA HIS A 137 6.25 -10.80 7.56
C HIS A 137 5.28 -11.63 8.39
N VAL A 138 4.06 -11.13 8.54
CA VAL A 138 2.90 -11.85 9.07
C VAL A 138 1.70 -11.62 8.15
N VAL A 139 0.87 -12.65 7.98
CA VAL A 139 -0.44 -12.46 7.33
C VAL A 139 -1.35 -11.73 8.31
N MET A 140 -2.11 -10.76 7.80
CA MET A 140 -3.17 -10.11 8.57
C MET A 140 -4.45 -10.00 7.76
N ARG A 141 -5.61 -10.06 8.44
CA ARG A 141 -6.94 -9.90 7.81
C ARG A 141 -7.78 -8.86 8.53
N ALA A 142 -8.60 -8.14 7.77
CA ALA A 142 -9.61 -7.23 8.29
C ALA A 142 -10.95 -7.51 7.63
N LYS A 143 -12.03 -7.55 8.43
CA LYS A 143 -13.39 -7.47 7.88
C LYS A 143 -13.65 -6.07 7.36
N LEU A 144 -14.36 -5.98 6.24
CA LEU A 144 -14.73 -4.71 5.61
C LEU A 144 -16.10 -4.24 6.07
#